data_AF-A0A5J9U2G6-F1
#
_entry.id   AF-A0A5J9U2G6-F1
#
_cell.length_a   1.000
_cell.length_b   1.000
_cell.length_c   1.000
_cell.angle_alpha   90.00
_cell.angle_beta   90.00
_cell.angle_gamma   90.00
#
_symmetry.space_group_name_H-M   'P 1'
#
loop_
_entity.id
_entity.type
_entity.pdbx_description
1 polymer ?
#
loop_
_entity_poly.entity_id
_entity_poly.type
_entity_poly.pdbx_seq_one_letter_code
_entity_poly.pdbx_strand_id
1 'polypeptide(L)'
;MAPQPEFRVLDTENVLITSPTPDGDGEGDGAPTVACAVPLTFFDVKWLHLPPVERVLLYRLPDDADADAILSNLKASLSHALRAFYPLAGRVRLAAPAVGRTTDVVVRHELFYQPGDGVQFTTAEYDADVDDLASDEVRVAAVAPLAPPLPEGNAVLAVQVTILRRGVAVGVTIHHSACDGRSSTHFLHTWASAAAACAAAADGGGDKRLPAAKVIDDDPPVIDVDRTLVPDPRGLYDTYLNCMPPIARSPELEFVRSKQPPAADVAVATFTLSAEALQSVRSAVAREAARRGHALSPRCSPLVAAYGLMWWCHCHAVKRSSSNSSSKYYFLFSVDQRARFKPAPLPDRYFGNCMCPAIATAARDEMIAGEDDVAGGLYAACAAVAAAIEEEVGEGAQEERWDGCVARVKHAVANGTLSVAGSPRFRVYHLDFGFGRPIKVHMVSVAKAGAISVADARAGGRGLELGVSLPPDAMDRLRSCFAKAMDACLRQ
;
A
#
# COMPACT_ATOMS: atom_id res chain seq x y z
N MET A 1 -34.24 12.50 9.40
CA MET A 1 -33.07 11.83 8.78
C MET A 1 -32.49 12.83 7.81
N ALA A 2 -31.25 13.28 8.00
CA ALA A 2 -30.58 14.06 6.96
C ALA A 2 -30.48 13.18 5.69
N PRO A 3 -30.64 13.75 4.48
CA PRO A 3 -30.40 13.00 3.25
C PRO A 3 -28.98 12.43 3.28
N GLN A 4 -28.79 11.19 2.83
CA GLN A 4 -27.44 10.67 2.67
C GLN A 4 -26.73 11.48 1.58
N PRO A 5 -25.43 11.79 1.76
CA PRO A 5 -24.68 12.54 0.77
C PRO A 5 -24.72 11.81 -0.58
N GLU A 6 -25.08 12.54 -1.64
CA GLU A 6 -25.28 11.98 -2.98
C GLU A 6 -23.94 11.84 -3.70
N PHE A 7 -23.64 10.64 -4.17
CA PHE A 7 -22.46 10.33 -4.99
C PHE A 7 -22.90 10.12 -6.45
N ARG A 8 -22.26 10.81 -7.39
CA ARG A 8 -22.59 10.73 -8.81
C ARG A 8 -21.34 10.68 -9.67
N VAL A 9 -21.26 9.70 -10.56
CA VAL A 9 -20.25 9.68 -11.63
C VAL A 9 -20.67 10.68 -12.71
N LEU A 10 -19.76 11.57 -13.09
CA LEU A 10 -19.96 12.57 -14.13
C LEU A 10 -19.49 12.04 -15.50
N ASP A 11 -18.28 11.48 -15.53
CA ASP A 11 -17.63 11.02 -16.76
C ASP A 11 -16.65 9.90 -16.46
N THR A 12 -16.44 9.01 -17.43
CA THR A 12 -15.41 7.98 -17.39
C THR A 12 -14.79 7.87 -18.77
N GLU A 13 -13.51 8.19 -18.85
CA GLU A 13 -12.74 8.13 -20.10
C GLU A 13 -11.44 7.33 -19.92
N ASN A 14 -10.71 7.14 -21.01
CA ASN A 14 -9.44 6.42 -21.00
C ASN A 14 -8.28 7.38 -21.26
N VAL A 15 -7.39 7.56 -20.29
CA VAL A 15 -6.18 8.38 -20.43
C VAL A 15 -5.10 7.54 -21.09
N LEU A 16 -4.81 7.87 -22.35
CA LEU A 16 -3.77 7.22 -23.15
C LEU A 16 -2.40 7.80 -22.83
N ILE A 17 -1.36 7.02 -23.13
CA ILE A 17 0.01 7.52 -23.11
C ILE A 17 0.23 8.40 -24.34
N THR A 18 0.61 9.66 -24.14
CA THR A 18 0.91 10.58 -25.24
C THR A 18 2.28 10.30 -25.84
N SER A 19 2.37 10.15 -27.16
CA SER A 19 3.65 10.09 -27.88
C SER A 19 4.41 11.42 -27.76
N PRO A 20 5.76 11.41 -27.75
CA PRO A 20 6.53 12.65 -27.86
C PRO A 20 6.18 13.38 -29.16
N THR A 21 6.12 14.71 -29.13
CA THR A 21 6.09 15.53 -30.34
C THR A 21 7.41 15.36 -31.10
N PRO A 22 7.42 15.34 -32.45
CA PRO A 22 8.61 15.02 -33.25
C PRO A 22 9.79 16.00 -33.15
N ASP A 23 9.66 17.10 -32.41
CA ASP A 23 10.61 18.22 -32.43
C ASP A 23 11.74 18.15 -31.38
N GLY A 24 12.04 16.96 -30.83
CA GLY A 24 13.13 16.78 -29.87
C GLY A 24 13.95 15.52 -30.17
N ASP A 25 15.21 15.70 -30.58
CA ASP A 25 16.18 14.67 -30.95
C ASP A 25 16.71 13.83 -29.75
N GLY A 26 15.85 13.49 -28.79
CA GLY A 26 16.18 12.65 -27.63
C GLY A 26 15.90 11.17 -27.90
N GLU A 27 16.90 10.41 -28.34
CA GLU A 27 16.86 8.94 -28.27
C GLU A 27 16.89 8.52 -26.78
N GLY A 28 15.73 8.16 -26.21
CA GLY A 28 15.72 7.48 -24.90
C GLY A 28 14.40 7.40 -24.11
N ASP A 29 13.37 8.19 -24.43
CA ASP A 29 12.34 8.51 -23.43
C ASP A 29 10.87 8.43 -23.92
N GLY A 30 10.64 7.66 -24.98
CA GLY A 30 9.30 7.43 -25.52
C GLY A 30 8.55 6.30 -24.79
N ALA A 31 7.24 6.49 -24.58
CA ALA A 31 6.34 5.37 -24.36
C ALA A 31 6.51 4.33 -25.49
N PRO A 32 6.35 3.02 -25.22
CA PRO A 32 6.57 2.04 -26.26
C PRO A 32 5.62 2.28 -27.44
N THR A 33 6.20 2.48 -28.63
CA THR A 33 5.45 2.60 -29.89
C THR A 33 5.02 1.24 -30.42
N VAL A 34 5.45 0.17 -29.74
CA VAL A 34 5.14 -1.24 -30.01
C VAL A 34 4.61 -1.91 -28.75
N ALA A 35 3.94 -3.04 -28.90
CA ALA A 35 3.49 -3.81 -27.75
C ALA A 35 4.67 -4.32 -26.91
N CYS A 36 4.52 -4.24 -25.58
CA CYS A 36 5.53 -4.66 -24.62
C CYS A 36 4.93 -5.64 -23.61
N ALA A 37 5.67 -6.72 -23.36
CA ALA A 37 5.34 -7.71 -22.36
C ALA A 37 6.42 -7.71 -21.27
N VAL A 38 5.99 -7.54 -20.02
CA VAL A 38 6.85 -7.65 -18.84
C VAL A 38 6.43 -8.90 -18.07
N PRO A 39 7.25 -9.97 -18.08
CA PRO A 39 6.91 -11.20 -17.36
C PRO A 39 6.69 -10.96 -15.86
N LEU A 40 5.74 -11.68 -15.27
CA LEU A 40 5.59 -11.70 -13.82
C LEU A 40 6.67 -12.60 -13.19
N THR A 41 7.25 -12.13 -12.09
CA THR A 41 8.17 -12.89 -11.24
C THR A 41 7.41 -13.68 -10.18
N PHE A 42 8.13 -14.50 -9.40
CA PHE A 42 7.55 -15.16 -8.23
C PHE A 42 7.07 -14.16 -7.17
N PHE A 43 7.62 -12.95 -7.09
CA PHE A 43 7.09 -11.93 -6.19
C PHE A 43 5.72 -11.40 -6.62
N ASP A 44 5.41 -11.46 -7.92
CA ASP A 44 4.19 -10.90 -8.50
C ASP A 44 3.04 -11.93 -8.53
N VAL A 45 3.34 -13.18 -8.90
CA VAL A 45 2.33 -14.23 -9.16
C VAL A 45 1.47 -14.57 -7.94
N LYS A 46 2.02 -14.43 -6.73
CA LYS A 46 1.30 -14.72 -5.47
C LYS A 46 0.12 -13.77 -5.21
N TRP A 47 0.03 -12.66 -5.95
CA TRP A 47 -1.02 -11.65 -5.81
C TRP A 47 -2.20 -11.82 -6.78
N LEU A 48 -2.12 -12.72 -7.76
CA LEU A 48 -3.13 -12.85 -8.84
C LEU A 48 -4.57 -13.11 -8.37
N HIS A 49 -4.73 -13.76 -7.21
CA HIS A 49 -6.02 -14.17 -6.66
C HIS A 49 -6.52 -13.26 -5.54
N LEU A 50 -5.85 -12.13 -5.29
CA LEU A 50 -6.17 -11.20 -4.23
C LEU A 50 -6.86 -9.95 -4.81
N PRO A 51 -7.77 -9.30 -4.05
CA PRO A 51 -8.40 -8.07 -4.50
C PRO A 51 -7.37 -6.94 -4.66
N PRO A 52 -7.67 -5.91 -5.46
CA PRO A 52 -6.76 -4.81 -5.69
C PRO A 52 -6.56 -3.94 -4.45
N VAL A 53 -5.50 -3.14 -4.47
CA VAL A 53 -5.19 -2.13 -3.46
C VAL A 53 -5.89 -0.83 -3.82
N GLU A 54 -6.68 -0.29 -2.91
CA GLU A 54 -7.45 0.94 -3.10
C GLU A 54 -6.93 2.02 -2.13
N ARG A 55 -6.55 3.18 -2.66
CA ARG A 55 -6.04 4.33 -1.91
C ARG A 55 -6.81 5.58 -2.28
N VAL A 56 -7.12 6.42 -1.30
CA VAL A 56 -7.77 7.72 -1.49
C VAL A 56 -6.94 8.80 -0.82
N LEU A 57 -6.62 9.85 -1.55
CA LEU A 57 -5.96 11.06 -1.06
C LEU A 57 -6.96 12.20 -1.04
N LEU A 58 -7.15 12.83 0.12
CA LEU A 58 -8.07 13.96 0.28
C LEU A 58 -7.29 15.26 0.30
N TYR A 59 -7.72 16.25 -0.46
CA TYR A 59 -7.10 17.57 -0.53
C TYR A 59 -8.14 18.65 -0.27
N ARG A 60 -7.76 19.63 0.54
CA ARG A 60 -8.56 20.85 0.70
C ARG A 60 -8.19 21.79 -0.44
N LEU A 61 -9.21 22.34 -1.11
CA LEU A 61 -9.04 23.31 -2.16
C LEU A 61 -9.37 24.73 -1.64
N PRO A 62 -8.74 25.78 -2.20
CA PRO A 62 -9.19 27.16 -2.04
C PRO A 62 -10.64 27.37 -2.55
N ASP A 63 -11.32 28.39 -2.04
CA ASP A 63 -12.72 28.71 -2.44
C ASP A 63 -12.84 29.12 -3.91
N ASP A 64 -11.77 29.63 -4.51
CA ASP A 64 -11.66 30.07 -5.90
C ASP A 64 -11.00 29.04 -6.83
N ALA A 65 -10.81 27.81 -6.36
CA ALA A 65 -10.19 26.74 -7.15
C ALA A 65 -11.03 26.39 -8.39
N ASP A 66 -10.38 26.38 -9.55
CA ASP A 66 -10.98 25.93 -10.81
C ASP A 66 -10.92 24.39 -10.90
N ALA A 67 -12.04 23.74 -10.62
CA ALA A 67 -12.15 22.29 -10.67
C ALA A 67 -11.87 21.72 -12.08
N ASP A 68 -12.29 22.41 -13.14
CA ASP A 68 -12.09 21.96 -14.52
C ASP A 68 -10.61 22.03 -14.90
N ALA A 69 -9.92 23.11 -14.49
CA ALA A 69 -8.47 23.22 -14.68
C ALA A 69 -7.70 22.13 -13.91
N ILE A 70 -8.10 21.84 -12.67
CA ILE A 70 -7.51 20.75 -11.86
C ILE A 70 -7.70 19.41 -12.56
N LEU A 71 -8.93 19.10 -13.01
CA LEU A 71 -9.23 17.85 -13.71
C LEU A 71 -8.43 17.70 -15.00
N SER A 72 -8.36 18.77 -15.80
CA SER A 72 -7.58 18.79 -17.05
C SER A 72 -6.08 18.57 -16.78
N ASN A 73 -5.52 19.24 -15.77
CA ASN A 73 -4.13 19.08 -15.36
C ASN A 73 -3.83 17.65 -14.89
N LEU A 74 -4.70 17.07 -14.05
CA LEU A 74 -4.53 15.70 -13.55
C LEU A 74 -4.55 14.67 -14.67
N LYS A 75 -5.42 14.83 -15.69
CA LYS A 75 -5.46 13.96 -16.88
C LYS A 75 -4.18 14.09 -17.73
N ALA A 76 -3.76 15.32 -18.03
CA ALA A 76 -2.57 15.57 -18.83
C ALA A 76 -1.28 15.05 -18.16
N SER A 77 -1.11 15.35 -16.87
CA SER A 77 0.02 14.86 -16.08
C SER A 77 0.01 13.34 -15.87
N LEU A 78 -1.16 12.71 -15.78
CA LEU A 78 -1.27 11.25 -15.73
C LEU A 78 -0.75 10.62 -17.01
N SER A 79 -1.18 11.14 -18.17
CA SER A 79 -0.68 10.69 -19.47
C SER A 79 0.85 10.78 -19.56
N HIS A 80 1.42 11.88 -19.04
CA HIS A 80 2.87 12.06 -18.99
C HIS A 80 3.57 11.05 -18.07
N ALA A 81 3.07 10.85 -16.85
CA ALA A 81 3.65 9.89 -15.90
C ALA A 81 3.59 8.45 -16.42
N LEU A 82 2.56 8.09 -17.20
CA LEU A 82 2.43 6.77 -17.80
C LEU A 82 3.48 6.48 -18.88
N ARG A 83 4.21 7.48 -19.42
CA ARG A 83 5.32 7.22 -20.35
C ARG A 83 6.41 6.37 -19.71
N ALA A 84 6.85 6.79 -18.52
CA ALA A 84 7.79 6.03 -17.71
C ALA A 84 7.12 4.76 -17.14
N PHE A 85 5.85 4.85 -16.71
CA PHE A 85 5.14 3.75 -16.05
C PHE A 85 4.17 3.00 -16.98
N TYR A 86 4.55 2.80 -18.25
CA TYR A 86 3.69 2.19 -19.26
C TYR A 86 3.09 0.83 -18.86
N PRO A 87 3.73 -0.04 -18.04
CA PRO A 87 3.10 -1.30 -17.63
C PRO A 87 1.80 -1.10 -16.84
N LEU A 88 1.62 0.06 -16.20
CA LEU A 88 0.40 0.39 -15.47
C LEU A 88 -0.78 0.75 -16.39
N ALA A 89 -0.54 1.15 -17.64
CA ALA A 89 -1.60 1.31 -18.64
C ALA A 89 -2.08 -0.02 -19.22
N GLY A 90 -1.36 -1.11 -18.95
CA GLY A 90 -1.64 -2.43 -19.50
C GLY A 90 -2.56 -3.30 -18.65
N ARG A 91 -2.48 -4.60 -18.90
CA ARG A 91 -3.26 -5.65 -18.23
C ARG A 91 -2.43 -6.87 -17.92
N VAL A 92 -2.86 -7.67 -16.94
CA VAL A 92 -2.28 -9.01 -16.74
C VAL A 92 -2.94 -10.02 -17.67
N ARG A 93 -2.13 -10.84 -18.34
CA ARG A 93 -2.61 -11.99 -19.10
C ARG A 93 -1.64 -13.16 -18.99
N LEU A 94 -2.09 -14.35 -19.38
CA LEU A 94 -1.18 -15.44 -19.72
C LEU A 94 -0.55 -15.16 -21.08
N ALA A 95 0.78 -15.33 -21.20
CA ALA A 95 1.49 -15.18 -22.45
C ALA A 95 0.94 -16.13 -23.52
N ALA A 96 0.92 -15.69 -24.78
CA ALA A 96 0.53 -16.58 -25.88
C ALA A 96 1.62 -17.67 -26.08
N PRO A 97 1.24 -18.93 -26.35
CA PRO A 97 2.21 -19.95 -26.73
C PRO A 97 2.97 -19.51 -27.98
N ALA A 98 4.30 -19.60 -27.98
CA ALA A 98 5.09 -19.28 -29.16
C ALA A 98 4.73 -20.22 -30.32
N VAL A 99 4.23 -19.66 -31.43
CA VAL A 99 3.85 -20.43 -32.62
C VAL A 99 5.08 -21.16 -33.17
N GLY A 100 5.00 -22.49 -33.32
CA GLY A 100 6.01 -23.30 -34.01
C GLY A 100 7.07 -24.01 -33.13
N ARG A 101 6.99 -23.93 -31.79
CA ARG A 101 7.80 -24.78 -30.91
C ARG A 101 6.93 -25.83 -30.21
N THR A 102 6.95 -27.05 -30.75
CA THR A 102 6.37 -28.23 -30.11
C THR A 102 7.35 -28.79 -29.09
N THR A 103 7.19 -28.39 -27.83
CA THR A 103 7.48 -29.08 -26.53
C THR A 103 7.82 -28.05 -25.42
N ASP A 104 7.20 -28.21 -24.24
CA ASP A 104 7.51 -27.54 -22.95
C ASP A 104 7.67 -26.01 -22.89
N VAL A 105 6.84 -25.23 -23.59
CA VAL A 105 6.78 -23.77 -23.33
C VAL A 105 6.01 -23.53 -22.03
N VAL A 106 6.72 -23.19 -20.94
CA VAL A 106 6.11 -22.74 -19.68
C VAL A 106 5.41 -21.41 -19.93
N VAL A 107 4.08 -21.44 -20.03
CA VAL A 107 3.26 -20.23 -20.18
C VAL A 107 3.25 -19.47 -18.85
N ARG A 108 3.80 -18.26 -18.85
CA ARG A 108 3.84 -17.37 -17.68
C ARG A 108 2.87 -16.21 -17.83
N HIS A 109 2.46 -15.64 -16.70
CA HIS A 109 1.74 -14.38 -16.70
C HIS A 109 2.69 -13.24 -17.07
N GLU A 110 2.15 -12.24 -17.73
CA GLU A 110 2.85 -11.01 -18.10
C GLU A 110 1.95 -9.80 -17.86
N LEU A 111 2.57 -8.67 -17.52
CA LEU A 111 1.98 -7.35 -17.71
C LEU A 111 2.18 -6.99 -19.18
N PHE A 112 1.07 -6.90 -19.91
CA PHE A 112 1.07 -6.60 -21.31
C PHE A 112 0.48 -5.23 -21.56
N TYR A 113 1.24 -4.40 -22.29
CA TYR A 113 0.83 -3.12 -22.82
C TYR A 113 0.89 -3.17 -24.35
N GLN A 114 -0.09 -2.57 -25.03
CA GLN A 114 -0.05 -2.31 -26.46
C GLN A 114 -0.48 -0.87 -26.77
N PRO A 115 -0.02 -0.28 -27.90
CA PRO A 115 -0.48 1.05 -28.31
C PRO A 115 -2.00 1.15 -28.34
N GLY A 116 -2.54 2.18 -27.68
CA GLY A 116 -3.98 2.39 -27.49
C GLY A 116 -4.53 1.86 -26.16
N ASP A 117 -3.76 1.07 -25.41
CA ASP A 117 -4.05 0.83 -23.99
C ASP A 117 -3.89 2.15 -23.19
N GLY A 118 -4.61 2.24 -22.06
CA GLY A 118 -4.64 3.42 -21.22
C GLY A 118 -5.22 3.13 -19.85
N VAL A 119 -5.34 4.18 -19.05
CA VAL A 119 -5.89 4.10 -17.70
C VAL A 119 -7.28 4.70 -17.66
N GLN A 120 -8.25 3.93 -17.13
CA GLN A 120 -9.58 4.47 -16.88
C GLN A 120 -9.51 5.59 -15.84
N PHE A 121 -9.98 6.78 -16.23
CA PHE A 121 -10.05 7.97 -15.41
C PHE A 121 -11.52 8.36 -15.23
N THR A 122 -12.00 8.31 -14.00
CA THR A 122 -13.38 8.63 -13.66
C THR A 122 -13.45 9.98 -12.96
N THR A 123 -14.33 10.85 -13.41
CA THR A 123 -14.68 12.09 -12.71
C THR A 123 -16.02 11.90 -12.01
N ALA A 124 -16.11 12.28 -10.74
CA ALA A 124 -17.31 12.16 -9.94
C ALA A 124 -17.53 13.40 -9.07
N GLU A 125 -18.75 13.53 -8.56
CA GLU A 125 -19.15 14.48 -7.52
C GLU A 125 -19.66 13.70 -6.31
N TYR A 126 -19.34 14.20 -5.12
CA TYR A 126 -19.88 13.66 -3.88
C TYR A 126 -20.20 14.80 -2.92
N ASP A 127 -21.47 14.89 -2.51
CA ASP A 127 -21.97 15.94 -1.61
C ASP A 127 -21.56 15.72 -0.14
N ALA A 128 -20.26 15.51 0.08
CA ALA A 128 -19.62 15.37 1.38
C ALA A 128 -18.59 16.51 1.56
N ASP A 129 -18.41 16.97 2.80
CA ASP A 129 -17.33 17.90 3.12
C ASP A 129 -16.01 17.12 3.26
N VAL A 130 -14.95 17.65 2.67
CA VAL A 130 -13.62 17.04 2.72
C VAL A 130 -13.11 16.88 4.17
N ASP A 131 -13.47 17.78 5.08
CA ASP A 131 -13.05 17.74 6.48
C ASP A 131 -13.76 16.61 7.26
N ASP A 132 -15.02 16.33 6.93
CA ASP A 132 -15.75 15.19 7.51
C ASP A 132 -15.08 13.87 7.11
N LEU A 133 -14.70 13.75 5.83
CA LEU A 133 -14.01 12.57 5.31
C LEU A 133 -12.55 12.47 5.79
N ALA A 134 -11.93 13.59 6.13
CA ALA A 134 -10.56 13.69 6.66
C ALA A 134 -10.45 13.54 8.18
N SER A 135 -11.59 13.35 8.87
CA SER A 135 -11.63 13.13 10.31
C SER A 135 -10.81 11.90 10.73
N ASP A 136 -10.37 11.91 11.99
CA ASP A 136 -9.59 10.78 12.53
C ASP A 136 -10.42 9.51 12.68
N GLU A 137 -11.75 9.62 12.66
CA GLU A 137 -12.64 8.49 12.51
C GLU A 137 -13.69 8.76 11.43
N VAL A 138 -13.81 7.84 10.48
CA VAL A 138 -14.80 7.93 9.40
C VAL A 138 -15.35 6.54 9.08
N ARG A 139 -16.59 6.48 8.62
CA ARG A 139 -17.21 5.23 8.18
C ARG A 139 -16.52 4.74 6.91
N VAL A 140 -16.16 3.46 6.84
CA VAL A 140 -15.51 2.91 5.63
C VAL A 140 -16.44 3.06 4.42
N ALA A 141 -17.75 2.94 4.62
CA ALA A 141 -18.75 3.16 3.58
C ALA A 141 -18.78 4.59 3.00
N ALA A 142 -18.32 5.61 3.75
CA ALA A 142 -18.27 7.00 3.25
C ALA A 142 -17.06 7.25 2.34
N VAL A 143 -15.95 6.52 2.55
CA VAL A 143 -14.73 6.66 1.73
C VAL A 143 -14.62 5.61 0.62
N ALA A 144 -15.35 4.49 0.74
CA ALA A 144 -15.31 3.41 -0.24
C ALA A 144 -15.70 3.82 -1.68
N PRO A 145 -16.70 4.68 -1.91
CA PRO A 145 -17.06 5.15 -3.26
C PRO A 145 -15.99 6.01 -3.93
N LEU A 146 -15.04 6.56 -3.15
CA LEU A 146 -13.98 7.42 -3.66
C LEU A 146 -12.86 6.65 -4.37
N ALA A 147 -12.84 5.32 -4.27
CA ALA A 147 -11.88 4.46 -4.97
C ALA A 147 -12.55 3.81 -6.19
N PRO A 148 -11.98 3.93 -7.39
CA PRO A 148 -12.57 3.34 -8.59
C PRO A 148 -12.44 1.81 -8.58
N PRO A 149 -13.39 1.05 -9.14
CA PRO A 149 -13.14 -0.34 -9.49
C PRO A 149 -12.10 -0.43 -10.62
N LEU A 150 -11.38 -1.56 -10.70
CA LEU A 150 -10.60 -1.86 -11.90
C LEU A 150 -11.54 -2.26 -13.05
N PRO A 151 -11.24 -1.84 -14.30
CA PRO A 151 -11.92 -2.33 -15.49
C PRO A 151 -11.81 -3.85 -15.66
N GLU A 152 -12.71 -4.42 -16.47
CA GLU A 152 -12.65 -5.83 -16.87
C GLU A 152 -11.41 -6.15 -17.73
N GLY A 153 -11.07 -7.44 -17.85
CA GLY A 153 -9.95 -7.87 -18.68
C GLY A 153 -8.59 -7.60 -18.02
N ASN A 154 -8.54 -7.71 -16.69
CA ASN A 154 -7.35 -7.62 -15.84
C ASN A 154 -6.52 -6.33 -16.01
N ALA A 155 -7.17 -5.19 -16.28
CA ALA A 155 -6.54 -3.88 -16.20
C ALA A 155 -5.97 -3.67 -14.79
N VAL A 156 -4.76 -3.10 -14.70
CA VAL A 156 -4.02 -3.08 -13.42
C VAL A 156 -4.10 -1.76 -12.66
N LEU A 157 -4.57 -0.68 -13.29
CA LEU A 157 -4.70 0.64 -12.69
C LEU A 157 -6.02 1.30 -13.12
N ALA A 158 -6.69 1.95 -12.16
CA ALA A 158 -7.79 2.87 -12.39
C ALA A 158 -7.66 4.09 -11.47
N VAL A 159 -8.11 5.24 -11.95
CA VAL A 159 -8.05 6.53 -11.23
C VAL A 159 -9.45 7.15 -11.18
N GLN A 160 -9.79 7.75 -10.05
CA GLN A 160 -10.98 8.56 -9.87
C GLN A 160 -10.62 9.90 -9.25
N VAL A 161 -11.16 10.98 -9.78
CA VAL A 161 -11.12 12.30 -9.14
C VAL A 161 -12.54 12.70 -8.79
N THR A 162 -12.79 12.88 -7.49
CA THR A 162 -14.13 13.20 -6.96
C THR A 162 -14.13 14.61 -6.39
N ILE A 163 -14.97 15.49 -6.94
CA ILE A 163 -15.20 16.85 -6.43
C ILE A 163 -16.02 16.72 -5.14
N LEU A 164 -15.54 17.40 -4.09
CA LEU A 164 -16.16 17.44 -2.77
C LEU A 164 -16.50 18.88 -2.40
N ARG A 165 -17.33 19.07 -1.38
CA ARG A 165 -17.43 20.40 -0.77
C ARG A 165 -16.06 20.75 -0.15
N ARG A 166 -15.52 21.91 -0.54
CA ARG A 166 -14.23 22.48 -0.07
C ARG A 166 -13.00 21.64 -0.41
N GLY A 167 -13.09 20.69 -1.33
CA GLY A 167 -11.95 19.81 -1.62
C GLY A 167 -12.12 18.88 -2.80
N VAL A 168 -11.14 18.01 -2.97
CA VAL A 168 -11.11 16.95 -3.98
C VAL A 168 -10.52 15.67 -3.39
N ALA A 169 -11.05 14.53 -3.82
CA ALA A 169 -10.49 13.22 -3.53
C ALA A 169 -9.86 12.61 -4.78
N VAL A 170 -8.62 12.14 -4.68
CA VAL A 170 -7.93 11.36 -5.72
C VAL A 170 -7.91 9.90 -5.27
N GLY A 171 -8.76 9.09 -5.89
CA GLY A 171 -8.84 7.64 -5.72
C GLY A 171 -7.96 6.91 -6.71
N VAL A 172 -7.20 5.93 -6.24
CA VAL A 172 -6.30 5.12 -7.05
C VAL A 172 -6.47 3.65 -6.66
N THR A 173 -6.76 2.82 -7.65
CA THR A 173 -6.87 1.38 -7.47
C THR A 173 -5.83 0.69 -8.33
N ILE A 174 -4.98 -0.15 -7.72
CA ILE A 174 -3.90 -0.88 -8.40
C ILE A 174 -3.96 -2.36 -8.04
N HIS A 175 -3.88 -3.24 -9.04
CA HIS A 175 -3.75 -4.67 -8.78
C HIS A 175 -2.33 -5.00 -8.30
N HIS A 176 -2.22 -5.69 -7.17
CA HIS A 176 -0.93 -5.90 -6.48
C HIS A 176 0.04 -6.80 -7.27
N SER A 177 -0.45 -7.59 -8.24
CA SER A 177 0.42 -8.35 -9.15
C SER A 177 1.20 -7.46 -10.12
N ALA A 178 0.80 -6.20 -10.32
CA ALA A 178 1.53 -5.29 -11.18
C ALA A 178 2.76 -4.72 -10.47
N CYS A 179 2.59 -4.31 -9.21
CA CYS A 179 3.68 -3.73 -8.43
C CYS A 179 3.38 -3.68 -6.92
N ASP A 180 4.43 -3.47 -6.12
CA ASP A 180 4.31 -3.31 -4.66
C ASP A 180 4.04 -1.85 -4.22
N GLY A 181 3.89 -1.64 -2.91
CA GLY A 181 3.67 -0.32 -2.31
C GLY A 181 4.77 0.70 -2.63
N ARG A 182 6.03 0.25 -2.79
CA ARG A 182 7.15 1.13 -3.13
C ARG A 182 7.05 1.62 -4.57
N SER A 183 6.81 0.69 -5.50
CA SER A 183 6.66 1.01 -6.93
C SER A 183 5.41 1.84 -7.22
N SER A 184 4.27 1.47 -6.62
CA SER A 184 3.03 2.24 -6.77
C SER A 184 3.14 3.65 -6.21
N THR A 185 3.85 3.86 -5.09
CA THR A 185 4.04 5.21 -4.56
C THR A 185 5.10 6.00 -5.34
N HIS A 186 6.09 5.34 -5.94
CA HIS A 186 7.00 5.98 -6.90
C HIS A 186 6.22 6.56 -8.09
N PHE A 187 5.30 5.78 -8.67
CA PHE A 187 4.39 6.26 -9.70
C PHE A 187 3.58 7.49 -9.24
N LEU A 188 3.01 7.45 -8.03
CA LEU A 188 2.23 8.58 -7.52
C LEU A 188 3.08 9.84 -7.32
N HIS A 189 4.33 9.73 -6.83
CA HIS A 189 5.22 10.88 -6.72
C HIS A 189 5.59 11.45 -8.09
N THR A 190 5.83 10.59 -9.08
CA THR A 190 6.07 11.02 -10.46
C THR A 190 4.86 11.77 -11.03
N TRP A 191 3.66 11.22 -10.85
CA TRP A 191 2.43 11.86 -11.32
C TRP A 191 2.16 13.20 -10.62
N ALA A 192 2.29 13.24 -9.29
CA ALA A 192 2.15 14.47 -8.51
C ALA A 192 3.16 15.55 -8.95
N SER A 193 4.43 15.17 -9.15
CA SER A 193 5.47 16.08 -9.64
C SER A 193 5.15 16.61 -11.04
N ALA A 194 4.67 15.77 -11.96
CA ALA A 194 4.26 16.19 -13.29
C ALA A 194 3.08 17.18 -13.23
N ALA A 195 2.08 16.91 -12.38
CA ALA A 195 0.93 17.79 -12.20
C ALA A 195 1.33 19.15 -11.62
N ALA A 196 2.21 19.16 -10.61
CA ALA A 196 2.71 20.39 -10.01
C ALA A 196 3.52 21.24 -11.00
N ALA A 197 4.35 20.59 -11.84
CA ALA A 197 5.10 21.28 -12.89
C ALA A 197 4.18 21.91 -13.95
N CYS A 198 3.15 21.18 -14.40
CA CYS A 198 2.16 21.69 -15.34
C CYS A 198 1.36 22.87 -14.76
N ALA A 199 0.96 22.80 -13.49
CA ALA A 199 0.28 23.90 -12.80
C ALA A 199 1.16 25.16 -12.73
N ALA A 200 2.44 25.01 -12.33
CA ALA A 200 3.37 26.14 -12.24
C ALA A 200 3.63 26.82 -13.61
N ALA A 201 3.63 26.05 -14.69
CA ALA A 201 3.79 26.59 -16.05
C ALA A 201 2.57 27.41 -16.50
N ALA A 202 1.36 27.01 -16.10
CA ALA A 202 0.13 27.73 -16.43
C ALA A 202 0.02 29.10 -15.72
N ASP A 203 0.56 29.22 -14.52
CA ASP A 203 0.51 30.46 -13.71
C ASP A 203 1.50 31.55 -14.16
N GLY A 204 2.30 31.33 -15.22
CA GLY A 204 3.22 32.33 -15.78
C GLY A 204 4.37 32.77 -14.84
N GLY A 205 4.57 32.07 -13.73
CA GLY A 205 5.51 32.44 -12.67
C GLY A 205 6.89 31.82 -12.81
N GLY A 206 7.73 32.38 -13.68
CA GLY A 206 9.14 31.96 -13.85
C GLY A 206 10.08 32.20 -12.66
N ASP A 207 9.61 32.69 -11.50
CA ASP A 207 10.52 33.00 -10.38
C ASP A 207 9.85 33.09 -8.98
N LYS A 208 9.23 31.98 -8.52
CA LYS A 208 8.90 31.79 -7.09
C LYS A 208 9.27 30.39 -6.60
N ARG A 209 10.59 30.15 -6.55
CA ARG A 209 11.32 29.29 -5.61
C ARG A 209 10.49 28.26 -4.81
N LEU A 210 10.22 27.11 -5.39
CA LEU A 210 10.06 25.86 -4.63
C LEU A 210 11.36 25.63 -3.82
N PRO A 211 11.31 25.26 -2.53
CA PRO A 211 12.47 24.63 -1.91
C PRO A 211 12.68 23.30 -2.63
N ALA A 212 13.76 23.23 -3.40
CA ALA A 212 14.21 22.05 -4.13
C ALA A 212 14.27 20.82 -3.21
N ALA A 213 13.19 20.05 -3.14
CA ALA A 213 13.32 18.62 -2.97
C ALA A 213 13.78 18.09 -4.33
N LYS A 214 15.09 18.25 -4.65
CA LYS A 214 15.77 17.74 -5.86
C LYS A 214 14.81 17.03 -6.81
N VAL A 215 14.06 17.82 -7.58
CA VAL A 215 13.28 17.27 -8.68
C VAL A 215 14.35 16.78 -9.64
N ILE A 216 14.18 15.53 -10.00
CA ILE A 216 15.02 14.77 -10.90
C ILE A 216 15.28 15.65 -12.13
N ASP A 217 16.51 15.61 -12.65
CA ASP A 217 16.90 16.23 -13.93
C ASP A 217 15.78 16.09 -14.98
N ASP A 218 15.76 16.96 -15.98
CA ASP A 218 14.77 17.04 -17.08
C ASP A 218 14.47 15.71 -17.85
N ASP A 219 15.02 14.57 -17.42
CA ASP A 219 14.66 13.22 -17.81
C ASP A 219 13.54 12.63 -16.90
N PRO A 220 12.47 12.04 -17.45
CA PRO A 220 11.51 11.27 -16.68
C PRO A 220 12.19 10.21 -15.81
N PRO A 221 11.63 9.88 -14.64
CA PRO A 221 12.21 8.86 -13.79
C PRO A 221 12.17 7.50 -14.51
N VAL A 222 13.31 7.12 -15.10
CA VAL A 222 13.51 5.81 -15.72
C VAL A 222 13.23 4.73 -14.67
N ILE A 223 12.18 3.94 -14.89
CA ILE A 223 11.93 2.74 -14.11
C ILE A 223 12.65 1.55 -14.72
N ASP A 224 13.09 0.63 -13.86
CA ASP A 224 13.71 -0.60 -14.32
C ASP A 224 12.68 -1.73 -14.33
N VAL A 225 12.31 -2.15 -15.54
CA VAL A 225 11.37 -3.25 -15.80
C VAL A 225 12.09 -4.55 -16.16
N ASP A 226 13.42 -4.60 -16.10
CA ASP A 226 14.19 -5.80 -16.41
C ASP A 226 13.96 -6.89 -15.36
N ARG A 227 13.24 -7.94 -15.78
CA ARG A 227 12.90 -9.08 -14.93
C ARG A 227 14.06 -10.06 -14.78
N THR A 228 15.11 -9.95 -15.59
CA THR A 228 16.31 -10.79 -15.44
C THR A 228 17.07 -10.48 -14.15
N LEU A 229 16.85 -9.29 -13.56
CA LEU A 229 17.38 -8.90 -12.26
C LEU A 229 16.83 -9.75 -11.10
N VAL A 230 15.69 -10.43 -11.30
CA VAL A 230 15.09 -11.35 -10.32
C VAL A 230 15.12 -12.77 -10.89
N PRO A 231 16.29 -13.44 -10.89
CA PRO A 231 16.40 -14.79 -11.40
C PRO A 231 15.61 -15.76 -10.51
N ASP A 232 15.07 -16.81 -11.11
CA ASP A 232 14.32 -17.86 -10.40
C ASP A 232 14.96 -19.25 -10.60
N PRO A 233 16.17 -19.49 -10.06
CA PRO A 233 16.85 -20.78 -10.20
C PRO A 233 16.15 -21.90 -9.42
N ARG A 234 15.26 -21.57 -8.48
CA ARG A 234 14.56 -22.54 -7.62
C ARG A 234 13.14 -22.87 -8.06
N GLY A 235 12.64 -22.25 -9.14
CA GLY A 235 11.25 -22.46 -9.60
C GLY A 235 10.20 -21.97 -8.60
N LEU A 236 10.49 -20.88 -7.89
CA LEU A 236 9.57 -20.24 -6.95
C LEU A 236 8.29 -19.76 -7.63
N TYR A 237 8.37 -19.34 -8.90
CA TYR A 237 7.20 -18.91 -9.65
C TYR A 237 6.15 -20.01 -9.70
N ASP A 238 6.54 -21.21 -10.15
CA ASP A 238 5.65 -22.36 -10.27
C ASP A 238 5.21 -22.86 -8.89
N THR A 239 6.12 -22.87 -7.92
CA THR A 239 5.81 -23.23 -6.52
C THR A 239 4.70 -22.36 -5.94
N TYR A 240 4.78 -21.05 -6.14
CA TYR A 240 3.78 -20.11 -5.62
C TYR A 240 2.48 -20.19 -6.42
N LEU A 241 2.58 -20.28 -7.74
CA LEU A 241 1.41 -20.43 -8.60
C LEU A 241 0.63 -21.70 -8.24
N ASN A 242 1.32 -22.82 -7.96
CA ASN A 242 0.72 -24.09 -7.51
C ASN A 242 -0.03 -23.98 -6.18
N CYS A 243 0.33 -23.00 -5.34
CA CYS A 243 -0.43 -22.69 -4.14
C CYS A 243 -1.71 -21.88 -4.41
N MET A 244 -1.93 -21.37 -5.62
CA MET A 244 -3.11 -20.57 -5.98
C MET A 244 -4.28 -21.46 -6.44
N PRO A 245 -5.54 -20.95 -6.38
CA PRO A 245 -6.68 -21.64 -6.95
C PRO A 245 -6.46 -21.99 -8.44
N PRO A 246 -7.04 -23.10 -8.96
CA PRO A 246 -6.83 -23.53 -10.35
C PRO A 246 -7.09 -22.46 -11.41
N ILE A 247 -8.04 -21.54 -11.17
CA ILE A 247 -8.36 -20.43 -12.09
C ILE A 247 -7.17 -19.51 -12.34
N ALA A 248 -6.21 -19.40 -11.41
CA ALA A 248 -5.01 -18.60 -11.59
C ALA A 248 -4.07 -19.14 -12.68
N ARG A 249 -4.29 -20.35 -13.20
CA ARG A 249 -3.56 -20.93 -14.34
C ARG A 249 -4.38 -20.91 -15.64
N SER A 250 -5.59 -20.34 -15.61
CA SER A 250 -6.49 -20.31 -16.76
C SER A 250 -6.34 -19.01 -17.55
N PRO A 251 -6.46 -19.03 -18.89
CA PRO A 251 -6.60 -17.81 -19.68
C PRO A 251 -7.88 -17.04 -19.35
N GLU A 252 -8.83 -17.69 -18.68
CA GLU A 252 -10.08 -17.09 -18.17
C GLU A 252 -9.91 -16.44 -16.79
N LEU A 253 -8.67 -16.30 -16.29
CA LEU A 253 -8.42 -15.57 -15.06
C LEU A 253 -9.00 -14.16 -15.18
N GLU A 254 -9.90 -13.82 -14.28
CA GLU A 254 -10.34 -12.46 -14.03
C GLU A 254 -9.99 -12.09 -12.59
N PHE A 255 -9.51 -10.87 -12.39
CA PHE A 255 -9.17 -10.39 -11.05
C PHE A 255 -10.36 -10.49 -10.12
N VAL A 256 -10.07 -10.90 -8.88
CA VAL A 256 -11.07 -10.97 -7.83
C VAL A 256 -11.56 -9.55 -7.55
N ARG A 257 -12.81 -9.28 -7.95
CA ARG A 257 -13.48 -8.04 -7.55
C ARG A 257 -13.62 -8.02 -6.04
N SER A 258 -13.54 -6.84 -5.44
CA SER A 258 -13.85 -6.66 -4.03
C SER A 258 -15.32 -7.06 -3.81
N LYS A 259 -15.55 -8.25 -3.25
CA LYS A 259 -16.89 -8.89 -3.24
C LYS A 259 -17.85 -8.34 -2.18
N GLN A 260 -17.45 -7.40 -1.33
CA GLN A 260 -18.32 -6.91 -0.26
C GLN A 260 -18.20 -5.39 -0.08
N PRO A 261 -19.32 -4.65 -0.10
CA PRO A 261 -19.32 -3.35 0.57
C PRO A 261 -18.96 -3.60 2.05
N PRO A 262 -18.15 -2.74 2.67
CA PRO A 262 -17.88 -2.85 4.09
C PRO A 262 -19.20 -2.88 4.85
N ALA A 263 -19.30 -3.68 5.91
CA ALA A 263 -20.48 -3.66 6.76
C ALA A 263 -20.77 -2.20 7.17
N ALA A 264 -22.04 -1.80 7.08
CA ALA A 264 -22.46 -0.40 7.17
C ALA A 264 -22.03 0.30 8.48
N ASP A 265 -21.63 -0.49 9.48
CA ASP A 265 -21.21 -0.06 10.80
C ASP A 265 -19.70 -0.03 11.06
N VAL A 266 -18.86 -0.40 10.10
CA VAL A 266 -17.40 -0.38 10.30
C VAL A 266 -16.84 1.03 10.12
N ALA A 267 -16.07 1.49 11.10
CA ALA A 267 -15.32 2.73 11.04
C ALA A 267 -13.83 2.45 10.92
N VAL A 268 -13.13 3.32 10.18
CA VAL A 268 -11.67 3.41 10.21
C VAL A 268 -11.27 4.58 11.11
N ALA A 269 -10.48 4.28 12.14
CA ALA A 269 -9.92 5.26 13.05
C ALA A 269 -8.41 5.39 12.83
N THR A 270 -7.89 6.60 13.01
CA THR A 270 -6.49 6.94 12.82
C THR A 270 -5.83 7.25 14.14
N PHE A 271 -4.72 6.59 14.43
CA PHE A 271 -3.91 6.79 15.62
C PHE A 271 -2.57 7.38 15.20
N THR A 272 -2.31 8.63 15.59
CA THR A 272 -1.02 9.29 15.35
C THR A 272 -0.12 9.10 16.57
N LEU A 273 0.99 8.40 16.37
CA LEU A 273 2.04 8.21 17.38
C LEU A 273 3.17 9.21 17.15
N SER A 274 3.36 10.12 18.11
CA SER A 274 4.48 11.07 18.06
C SER A 274 5.82 10.37 18.29
N ALA A 275 6.93 11.07 18.00
CA ALA A 275 8.27 10.54 18.25
C ALA A 275 8.50 10.25 19.75
N GLU A 276 7.93 11.10 20.62
CA GLU A 276 7.98 10.99 22.08
C GLU A 276 7.19 9.78 22.56
N ALA A 277 5.96 9.60 22.06
CA ALA A 277 5.13 8.44 22.37
C ALA A 277 5.83 7.13 21.99
N LEU A 278 6.41 7.07 20.79
CA LEU A 278 7.19 5.91 20.33
C LEU A 278 8.43 5.69 21.19
N GLN A 279 9.09 6.76 21.65
CA GLN A 279 10.23 6.64 22.55
C GLN A 279 9.83 6.10 23.92
N SER A 280 8.69 6.50 24.48
CA SER A 280 8.16 5.98 25.75
C SER A 280 7.89 4.47 25.66
N VAL A 281 7.26 4.01 24.58
CA VAL A 281 7.03 2.57 24.32
C VAL A 281 8.36 1.81 24.27
N ARG A 282 9.34 2.32 23.52
CA ARG A 282 10.66 1.69 23.40
C ARG A 282 11.39 1.59 24.74
N SER A 283 11.31 2.64 25.56
CA SER A 283 11.89 2.65 26.90
C SER A 283 11.21 1.63 27.83
N ALA A 284 9.87 1.51 27.77
CA ALA A 284 9.13 0.51 28.53
C ALA A 284 9.54 -0.92 28.15
N VAL A 285 9.65 -1.21 26.84
CA VAL A 285 10.11 -2.52 26.34
C VAL A 285 11.54 -2.82 26.80
N ALA A 286 12.46 -1.84 26.77
CA ALA A 286 13.83 -2.04 27.22
C ALA A 286 13.93 -2.31 28.74
N ARG A 287 13.16 -1.58 29.56
CA ARG A 287 13.09 -1.84 31.01
C ARG A 287 12.55 -3.23 31.31
N GLU A 288 11.52 -3.65 30.59
CA GLU A 288 10.93 -4.97 30.73
C GLU A 288 11.92 -6.08 30.35
N ALA A 289 12.69 -5.89 29.28
CA ALA A 289 13.77 -6.79 28.90
C ALA A 289 14.82 -6.94 30.02
N ALA A 290 15.22 -5.82 30.63
CA ALA A 290 16.17 -5.81 31.74
C ALA A 290 15.61 -6.52 32.99
N ARG A 291 14.33 -6.31 33.31
CA ARG A 291 13.64 -7.00 34.41
C ARG A 291 13.61 -8.52 34.23
N ARG A 292 13.46 -8.99 32.99
CA ARG A 292 13.50 -10.43 32.64
C ARG A 292 14.92 -11.02 32.57
N GLY A 293 15.95 -10.22 32.81
CA GLY A 293 17.34 -10.66 32.75
C GLY A 293 17.85 -10.93 31.32
N HIS A 294 17.20 -10.39 30.29
CA HIS A 294 17.66 -10.56 28.91
C HIS A 294 18.86 -9.65 28.66
N ALA A 295 20.03 -10.25 28.38
CA ALA A 295 21.29 -9.54 28.18
C ALA A 295 21.27 -8.56 26.98
N LEU A 296 20.40 -8.82 26.00
CA LEU A 296 20.14 -7.95 24.87
C LEU A 296 18.64 -7.66 24.79
N SER A 297 18.27 -6.38 24.84
CA SER A 297 16.89 -5.98 24.54
C SER A 297 16.56 -6.25 23.07
N PRO A 298 15.30 -6.62 22.74
CA PRO A 298 14.86 -6.70 21.36
C PRO A 298 15.19 -5.39 20.63
N ARG A 299 15.58 -5.46 19.34
CA ARG A 299 15.81 -4.26 18.52
C ARG A 299 14.51 -3.50 18.27
N CYS A 300 14.08 -2.71 19.25
CA CYS A 300 12.84 -1.97 19.23
C CYS A 300 13.01 -0.63 18.50
N SER A 301 12.86 -0.66 17.18
CA SER A 301 12.75 0.55 16.36
C SER A 301 11.40 1.26 16.58
N PRO A 302 11.23 2.53 16.16
CA PRO A 302 9.92 3.20 16.20
C PRO A 302 8.81 2.41 15.47
N LEU A 303 9.14 1.70 14.39
CA LEU A 303 8.20 0.83 13.68
C LEU A 303 7.80 -0.39 14.53
N VAL A 304 8.77 -1.04 15.17
CA VAL A 304 8.53 -2.18 16.08
C VAL A 304 7.67 -1.76 17.27
N ALA A 305 7.92 -0.57 17.82
CA ALA A 305 7.15 0.01 18.91
C ALA A 305 5.69 0.25 18.50
N ALA A 306 5.46 0.90 17.36
CA ALA A 306 4.12 1.15 16.84
C ALA A 306 3.36 -0.16 16.55
N TYR A 307 4.01 -1.11 15.88
CA TYR A 307 3.41 -2.39 15.53
C TYR A 307 3.09 -3.22 16.76
N GLY A 308 4.02 -3.34 17.70
CA GLY A 308 3.79 -4.07 18.95
C GLY A 308 2.68 -3.45 19.80
N LEU A 309 2.66 -2.13 19.94
CA LEU A 309 1.60 -1.41 20.65
C LEU A 309 0.23 -1.66 20.03
N MET A 310 0.08 -1.44 18.72
CA MET A 310 -1.21 -1.60 18.05
C MET A 310 -1.66 -3.05 17.98
N TRP A 311 -0.73 -3.99 17.81
CA TRP A 311 -1.03 -5.42 17.85
C TRP A 311 -1.51 -5.84 19.23
N TRP A 312 -0.83 -5.41 20.29
CA TRP A 312 -1.27 -5.66 21.67
C TRP A 312 -2.67 -5.09 21.92
N CYS A 313 -2.91 -3.82 21.56
CA CYS A 313 -4.23 -3.19 21.69
C CYS A 313 -5.32 -3.98 20.95
N HIS A 314 -5.03 -4.43 19.72
CA HIS A 314 -5.96 -5.23 18.93
C HIS A 314 -6.26 -6.59 19.56
N CYS A 315 -5.24 -7.29 20.09
CA CYS A 315 -5.42 -8.57 20.77
C CYS A 315 -6.33 -8.48 22.00
N HIS A 316 -6.33 -7.35 22.71
CA HIS A 316 -7.23 -7.09 23.83
C HIS A 316 -8.63 -6.59 23.39
N ALA A 317 -8.72 -5.87 22.27
CA ALA A 317 -9.96 -5.28 21.80
C ALA A 317 -10.87 -6.26 21.04
N VAL A 318 -10.29 -7.17 20.27
CA VAL A 318 -11.03 -8.08 19.39
C VAL A 318 -11.19 -9.45 20.03
N LYS A 319 -12.43 -9.80 20.36
CA LYS A 319 -12.79 -11.13 20.86
C LYS A 319 -12.57 -12.16 19.75
N ARG A 320 -11.81 -13.22 20.03
CA ARG A 320 -11.65 -14.32 19.08
C ARG A 320 -12.95 -15.10 18.94
N SER A 321 -13.22 -15.58 17.73
CA SER A 321 -14.27 -16.56 17.50
C SER A 321 -14.03 -17.81 18.34
N SER A 322 -15.09 -18.42 18.85
CA SER A 322 -15.05 -19.70 19.56
C SER A 322 -14.43 -20.83 18.73
N SER A 323 -14.42 -20.69 17.40
CA SER A 323 -13.78 -21.64 16.47
C SER A 323 -12.26 -21.53 16.38
N ASN A 324 -11.64 -20.46 16.90
CA ASN A 324 -10.21 -20.23 16.76
C ASN A 324 -9.43 -20.59 18.03
N SER A 325 -9.12 -21.89 18.17
CA SER A 325 -8.45 -22.50 19.33
C SER A 325 -6.93 -22.28 19.42
N SER A 326 -6.33 -21.54 18.47
CA SER A 326 -4.88 -21.33 18.45
C SER A 326 -4.37 -20.72 19.75
N SER A 327 -3.31 -21.30 20.32
CA SER A 327 -2.61 -20.79 21.50
C SER A 327 -1.68 -19.61 21.18
N LYS A 328 -1.67 -19.14 19.93
CA LYS A 328 -0.76 -18.11 19.43
C LYS A 328 -1.52 -17.02 18.69
N TYR A 329 -0.99 -15.80 18.75
CA TYR A 329 -1.38 -14.70 17.87
C TYR A 329 -0.36 -14.56 16.74
N TYR A 330 -0.86 -14.16 15.56
CA TYR A 330 -0.05 -13.91 14.37
C TYR A 330 -0.22 -12.48 13.89
N PHE A 331 0.89 -11.82 13.57
CA PHE A 331 0.91 -10.47 13.04
C PHE A 331 1.83 -10.39 11.82
N LEU A 332 1.26 -9.97 10.70
CA LEU A 332 1.90 -10.04 9.39
C LEU A 332 2.18 -8.64 8.85
N PHE A 333 3.39 -8.41 8.40
CA PHE A 333 3.76 -7.18 7.69
C PHE A 333 4.79 -7.50 6.61
N SER A 334 5.03 -6.53 5.73
CA SER A 334 5.85 -6.73 4.54
C SER A 334 7.25 -6.14 4.71
N VAL A 335 8.27 -6.85 4.22
CA VAL A 335 9.66 -6.40 4.20
C VAL A 335 10.10 -6.21 2.76
N ASP A 336 10.56 -5.00 2.43
CA ASP A 336 11.18 -4.69 1.13
C ASP A 336 12.54 -5.39 1.02
N GLN A 337 12.66 -6.23 -0.01
CA GLN A 337 13.81 -7.08 -0.26
C GLN A 337 14.80 -6.45 -1.25
N ARG A 338 14.51 -5.31 -1.89
CA ARG A 338 15.40 -4.71 -2.91
C ARG A 338 16.84 -4.55 -2.44
N ALA A 339 17.03 -3.84 -1.31
CA ALA A 339 18.35 -3.61 -0.72
C ALA A 339 19.01 -4.87 -0.11
N ARG A 340 18.25 -5.97 0.00
CA ARG A 340 18.66 -7.24 0.61
C ARG A 340 18.82 -8.36 -0.40
N PHE A 341 18.42 -8.13 -1.65
CA PHE A 341 18.39 -9.13 -2.70
C PHE A 341 19.80 -9.69 -2.92
N LYS A 342 19.90 -10.99 -3.20
CA LYS A 342 21.16 -11.69 -3.43
C LYS A 342 21.16 -12.30 -4.83
N PRO A 343 22.32 -12.36 -5.51
CA PRO A 343 23.66 -12.02 -5.02
C PRO A 343 23.94 -10.51 -4.90
N ALA A 344 23.19 -9.67 -5.61
CA ALA A 344 23.32 -8.22 -5.57
C ALA A 344 21.97 -7.54 -5.26
N PRO A 345 21.98 -6.39 -4.55
CA PRO A 345 20.76 -5.61 -4.35
C PRO A 345 20.10 -5.20 -5.67
N LEU A 346 18.77 -5.17 -5.71
CA LEU A 346 18.05 -4.62 -6.84
C LEU A 346 18.16 -3.08 -6.87
N PRO A 347 18.14 -2.47 -8.07
CA PRO A 347 18.06 -1.03 -8.20
C PRO A 347 16.89 -0.43 -7.42
N ASP A 348 17.09 0.75 -6.84
CA ASP A 348 16.04 1.46 -6.10
C ASP A 348 14.81 1.78 -6.95
N ARG A 349 15.00 1.87 -8.28
CA ARG A 349 13.98 2.13 -9.31
C ARG A 349 13.40 0.86 -9.95
N TYR A 350 13.72 -0.34 -9.44
CA TYR A 350 13.08 -1.58 -9.88
C TYR A 350 11.56 -1.52 -9.71
N PHE A 351 10.83 -1.62 -10.83
CA PHE A 351 9.38 -1.56 -10.89
C PHE A 351 8.78 -2.95 -10.86
N GLY A 352 8.03 -3.28 -9.81
CA GLY A 352 7.41 -4.59 -9.63
C GLY A 352 7.29 -4.93 -8.15
N ASN A 353 7.00 -6.18 -7.82
CA ASN A 353 7.06 -6.63 -6.42
C ASN A 353 8.47 -7.11 -6.07
N CYS A 354 8.99 -6.67 -4.92
CA CYS A 354 10.18 -7.27 -4.31
C CYS A 354 10.03 -7.24 -2.78
N MET A 355 9.12 -8.08 -2.27
CA MET A 355 8.79 -8.10 -0.85
C MET A 355 8.42 -9.49 -0.33
N CYS A 356 8.82 -9.76 0.92
CA CYS A 356 8.49 -10.97 1.66
C CYS A 356 7.69 -10.66 2.94
N PRO A 357 6.82 -11.58 3.37
CA PRO A 357 6.06 -11.42 4.60
C PRO A 357 6.91 -11.77 5.83
N ALA A 358 6.99 -10.85 6.77
CA ALA A 358 7.40 -11.14 8.14
C ALA A 358 6.16 -11.53 8.96
N ILE A 359 6.25 -12.63 9.71
CA ILE A 359 5.14 -13.17 10.50
C ILE A 359 5.58 -13.27 11.95
N ALA A 360 5.21 -12.26 12.73
CA ALA A 360 5.41 -12.26 14.18
C ALA A 360 4.44 -13.24 14.83
N THR A 361 4.97 -14.04 15.75
CA THR A 361 4.24 -15.07 16.47
C THR A 361 4.48 -14.89 17.96
N ALA A 362 3.41 -14.72 18.73
CA ALA A 362 3.49 -14.57 20.18
C ALA A 362 2.51 -15.52 20.88
N ALA A 363 2.93 -16.08 22.00
CA ALA A 363 2.07 -16.96 22.80
C ALA A 363 0.93 -16.12 23.41
N ARG A 364 -0.27 -16.71 23.44
CA ARG A 364 -1.47 -16.00 23.90
C ARG A 364 -1.34 -15.62 25.38
N ASP A 365 -0.95 -16.58 26.21
CA ASP A 365 -0.72 -16.35 27.63
C ASP A 365 0.32 -15.25 27.87
N GLU A 366 1.38 -15.13 27.07
CA GLU A 366 2.33 -14.02 27.18
C GLU A 366 1.76 -12.66 26.74
N MET A 367 0.95 -12.64 25.67
CA MET A 367 0.40 -11.40 25.10
C MET A 367 -0.71 -10.78 25.95
N ILE A 368 -1.52 -11.62 26.60
CA ILE A 368 -2.70 -11.20 27.38
C ILE A 368 -2.65 -11.72 28.83
N ALA A 369 -1.46 -11.98 29.39
CA ALA A 369 -1.27 -12.46 30.76
C ALA A 369 -1.77 -11.44 31.79
N GLY A 370 -3.00 -11.64 32.29
CA GLY A 370 -3.61 -10.75 33.28
C GLY A 370 -3.93 -9.37 32.69
N GLU A 371 -5.08 -8.80 33.07
CA GLU A 371 -5.48 -7.51 32.50
C GLU A 371 -4.52 -6.37 32.86
N ASP A 372 -3.64 -6.56 33.85
CA ASP A 372 -2.76 -5.53 34.41
C ASP A 372 -1.27 -5.62 34.02
N ASP A 373 -0.80 -6.70 33.39
CA ASP A 373 0.60 -6.79 32.91
C ASP A 373 0.78 -6.19 31.52
N VAL A 374 0.49 -4.89 31.41
CA VAL A 374 0.63 -4.13 30.17
C VAL A 374 2.08 -4.13 29.67
N ALA A 375 3.05 -3.99 30.58
CA ALA A 375 4.47 -3.95 30.22
C ALA A 375 4.94 -5.29 29.64
N GLY A 376 4.55 -6.41 30.26
CA GLY A 376 4.89 -7.74 29.80
C GLY A 376 4.26 -8.10 28.45
N GLY A 377 2.98 -7.80 28.26
CA GLY A 377 2.29 -8.02 26.98
C GLY A 377 2.85 -7.17 25.84
N LEU A 378 3.16 -5.89 26.12
CA LEU A 378 3.78 -5.00 25.15
C LEU A 378 5.20 -5.45 24.77
N TYR A 379 5.98 -5.92 25.75
CA TYR A 379 7.29 -6.52 25.50
C TYR A 379 7.17 -7.75 24.61
N ALA A 380 6.23 -8.67 24.89
CA ALA A 380 6.01 -9.88 24.09
C ALA A 380 5.67 -9.52 22.64
N ALA A 381 4.78 -8.54 22.44
CA ALA A 381 4.40 -8.05 21.11
C ALA A 381 5.59 -7.47 20.35
N CYS A 382 6.31 -6.52 20.95
CA CYS A 382 7.46 -5.88 20.33
C CYS A 382 8.62 -6.85 20.07
N ALA A 383 8.87 -7.79 20.98
CA ALA A 383 9.89 -8.82 20.81
C ALA A 383 9.57 -9.74 19.63
N ALA A 384 8.32 -10.20 19.52
CA ALA A 384 7.88 -11.03 18.40
C ALA A 384 7.94 -10.28 17.05
N VAL A 385 7.60 -8.99 17.01
CA VAL A 385 7.76 -8.17 15.79
C VAL A 385 9.24 -8.00 15.43
N ALA A 386 10.11 -7.72 16.40
CA ALA A 386 11.54 -7.60 16.16
C ALA A 386 12.15 -8.91 15.64
N ALA A 387 11.82 -10.05 16.27
CA ALA A 387 12.27 -11.37 15.83
C ALA A 387 11.82 -11.69 14.41
N ALA A 388 10.57 -11.40 14.07
CA ALA A 388 10.07 -11.61 12.71
C ALA A 388 10.78 -10.75 11.65
N ILE A 389 11.22 -9.54 11.99
CA ILE A 389 12.07 -8.74 11.11
C ILE A 389 13.43 -9.42 10.94
N GLU A 390 14.07 -9.79 12.05
CA GLU A 390 15.40 -10.40 12.06
C GLU A 390 15.44 -11.70 11.24
N GLU A 391 14.41 -12.53 11.35
CA GLU A 391 14.26 -13.75 10.55
C GLU A 391 14.14 -13.49 9.04
N GLU A 392 13.50 -12.40 8.61
CA GLU A 392 13.31 -12.08 7.19
C GLU A 392 14.46 -11.25 6.59
N VAL A 393 15.36 -10.69 7.41
CA VAL A 393 16.51 -9.89 6.96
C VAL A 393 17.86 -10.54 7.29
N GLY A 394 17.87 -11.65 8.02
CA GLY A 394 19.06 -12.41 8.38
C GLY A 394 19.74 -13.07 7.19
N GLU A 395 21.00 -13.46 7.38
CA GLU A 395 21.73 -14.27 6.39
C GLU A 395 21.03 -15.63 6.22
N GLY A 396 20.91 -16.11 4.97
CA GLY A 396 20.20 -17.35 4.66
C GLY A 396 18.68 -17.23 4.51
N ALA A 397 18.08 -16.06 4.83
CA ALA A 397 16.62 -15.91 4.77
C ALA A 397 16.02 -16.18 3.39
N GLN A 398 16.74 -15.87 2.30
CA GLN A 398 16.23 -16.10 0.94
C GLN A 398 16.14 -17.59 0.62
N GLU A 399 17.18 -18.33 0.99
CA GLU A 399 17.32 -19.77 0.84
C GLU A 399 16.31 -20.52 1.72
N GLU A 400 16.24 -20.19 3.00
CA GLU A 400 15.49 -20.96 3.99
C GLU A 400 13.98 -20.68 3.96
N ARG A 401 13.57 -19.48 3.57
CA ARG A 401 12.21 -18.99 3.87
C ARG A 401 11.36 -18.72 2.64
N TRP A 402 11.95 -18.42 1.49
CA TRP A 402 11.16 -18.03 0.32
C TRP A 402 10.39 -19.23 -0.26
N ASP A 403 10.90 -20.46 -0.24
CA ASP A 403 10.17 -21.65 -0.76
C ASP A 403 8.83 -21.85 -0.02
N GLY A 404 8.84 -21.68 1.31
CA GLY A 404 7.68 -21.81 2.17
C GLY A 404 6.82 -20.54 2.29
N CYS A 405 7.13 -19.45 1.57
CA CYS A 405 6.52 -18.13 1.76
C CYS A 405 4.98 -18.20 1.76
N VAL A 406 4.39 -18.76 0.71
CA VAL A 406 2.93 -18.81 0.56
C VAL A 406 2.29 -19.73 1.61
N ALA A 407 2.91 -20.87 1.91
CA ALA A 407 2.41 -21.81 2.91
C ALA A 407 2.40 -21.19 4.32
N ARG A 408 3.46 -20.46 4.69
CA ARG A 408 3.55 -19.75 5.97
C ARG A 408 2.46 -18.68 6.12
N VAL A 409 2.21 -17.91 5.07
CA VAL A 409 1.12 -16.91 5.07
C VAL A 409 -0.23 -17.58 5.24
N LYS A 410 -0.51 -18.65 4.48
CA LYS A 410 -1.76 -19.41 4.60
C LYS A 410 -1.97 -19.97 6.00
N HIS A 411 -0.91 -20.53 6.62
CA HIS A 411 -0.95 -21.04 7.98
C HIS A 411 -1.34 -19.94 8.98
N ALA A 412 -0.68 -18.79 8.89
CA ALA A 412 -1.00 -17.66 9.77
C ALA A 412 -2.46 -17.23 9.58
N VAL A 413 -2.90 -16.99 8.33
CA VAL A 413 -4.27 -16.57 8.00
C VAL A 413 -5.31 -17.55 8.54
N ALA A 414 -5.08 -18.86 8.38
CA ALA A 414 -5.97 -19.90 8.89
C ALA A 414 -6.11 -19.89 10.43
N ASN A 415 -5.12 -19.34 11.15
CA ASN A 415 -5.12 -19.23 12.61
C ASN A 415 -5.55 -17.83 13.12
N GLY A 416 -5.98 -16.94 12.23
CA GLY A 416 -6.36 -15.57 12.55
C GLY A 416 -5.14 -14.66 12.69
N THR A 417 -4.88 -13.90 11.62
CA THR A 417 -3.77 -12.93 11.52
C THR A 417 -4.30 -11.51 11.51
N LEU A 418 -3.57 -10.60 12.13
CA LEU A 418 -3.70 -9.16 11.87
C LEU A 418 -2.57 -8.73 10.93
N SER A 419 -2.91 -8.12 9.80
CA SER A 419 -1.91 -7.68 8.81
C SER A 419 -1.72 -6.17 8.81
N VAL A 420 -0.54 -5.71 8.37
CA VAL A 420 -0.21 -4.31 8.16
C VAL A 420 0.12 -4.07 6.69
N ALA A 421 -0.40 -2.98 6.14
CA ALA A 421 -0.09 -2.49 4.81
C ALA A 421 0.34 -1.01 4.86
N GLY A 422 1.25 -0.63 3.96
CA GLY A 422 1.84 0.70 3.93
C GLY A 422 3.25 0.75 4.51
N SER A 423 3.84 1.94 4.49
CA SER A 423 5.17 2.20 5.03
C SER A 423 5.35 3.70 5.23
N PRO A 424 5.93 4.15 6.35
CA PRO A 424 6.26 5.57 6.53
C PRO A 424 7.32 6.07 5.53
N ARG A 425 8.04 5.17 4.85
CA ARG A 425 8.99 5.54 3.80
C ARG A 425 8.30 5.97 2.50
N PHE A 426 7.01 5.66 2.34
CA PHE A 426 6.26 6.03 1.14
C PHE A 426 5.96 7.53 1.07
N ARG A 427 6.01 8.25 2.20
CA ARG A 427 5.83 9.70 2.28
C ARG A 427 4.55 10.14 1.58
N VAL A 428 3.44 9.50 1.90
CA VAL A 428 2.18 9.68 1.17
C VAL A 428 1.60 11.07 1.35
N TYR A 429 1.91 11.74 2.47
CA TYR A 429 1.55 13.14 2.73
C TYR A 429 2.42 14.16 1.97
N HIS A 430 3.39 13.71 1.17
CA HIS A 430 4.20 14.55 0.30
C HIS A 430 3.73 14.55 -1.17
N LEU A 431 2.64 13.86 -1.48
CA LEU A 431 2.06 13.81 -2.83
C LEU A 431 1.33 15.13 -3.12
N ASP A 432 2.05 16.12 -3.61
CA ASP A 432 1.51 17.44 -3.97
C ASP A 432 1.33 17.55 -5.48
N PHE A 433 0.07 17.63 -5.92
CA PHE A 433 -0.31 17.72 -7.34
C PHE A 433 -0.29 19.17 -7.88
N GLY A 434 0.19 20.13 -7.10
CA GLY A 434 0.20 21.56 -7.43
C GLY A 434 -0.86 22.38 -6.70
N PHE A 435 -1.81 21.72 -6.03
CA PHE A 435 -2.83 22.35 -5.18
C PHE A 435 -2.63 22.06 -3.68
N GLY A 436 -1.42 21.66 -3.30
CA GLY A 436 -1.03 21.43 -1.91
C GLY A 436 -1.00 19.95 -1.51
N ARG A 437 -0.64 19.71 -0.25
CA ARG A 437 -0.48 18.36 0.30
C ARG A 437 -1.82 17.72 0.70
N PRO A 438 -1.90 16.39 0.71
CA PRO A 438 -3.09 15.70 1.20
C PRO A 438 -3.35 16.06 2.66
N ILE A 439 -4.62 16.32 2.98
CA ILE A 439 -5.09 16.48 4.35
C ILE A 439 -5.40 15.13 5.00
N LYS A 440 -5.61 14.05 4.23
CA LYS A 440 -5.78 12.69 4.74
C LYS A 440 -5.46 11.68 3.65
N VAL A 441 -4.93 10.52 4.05
CA VAL A 441 -4.78 9.37 3.15
C VAL A 441 -5.50 8.17 3.74
N HIS A 442 -6.45 7.62 3.00
CA HIS A 442 -7.16 6.40 3.36
C HIS A 442 -6.70 5.23 2.51
N MET A 443 -6.30 4.13 3.15
CA MET A 443 -6.08 2.85 2.47
C MET A 443 -7.39 2.05 2.51
N VAL A 444 -8.30 2.34 1.59
CA VAL A 444 -9.67 1.83 1.59
C VAL A 444 -9.72 0.30 1.59
N SER A 445 -8.88 -0.37 0.78
CA SER A 445 -8.85 -1.83 0.73
C SER A 445 -8.38 -2.45 2.05
N VAL A 446 -7.47 -1.78 2.76
CA VAL A 446 -6.97 -2.18 4.08
C VAL A 446 -8.08 -2.04 5.13
N ALA A 447 -8.83 -0.94 5.06
CA ALA A 447 -9.98 -0.72 5.93
C ALA A 447 -11.10 -1.75 5.69
N LYS A 448 -11.40 -2.08 4.42
CA LYS A 448 -12.34 -3.16 4.06
C LYS A 448 -11.91 -4.53 4.58
N ALA A 449 -10.61 -4.80 4.62
CA ALA A 449 -10.04 -6.07 5.08
C ALA A 449 -9.90 -6.18 6.61
N GLY A 450 -10.17 -5.11 7.38
CA GLY A 450 -9.94 -5.09 8.83
C GLY A 450 -8.45 -5.16 9.21
N ALA A 451 -7.57 -4.74 8.30
CA ALA A 451 -6.13 -4.69 8.50
C ALA A 451 -5.69 -3.31 9.04
N ILE A 452 -4.40 -3.16 9.37
CA ILE A 452 -3.80 -1.89 9.79
C ILE A 452 -3.15 -1.21 8.58
N SER A 453 -3.44 0.07 8.36
CA SER A 453 -2.63 0.91 7.47
C SER A 453 -1.54 1.62 8.25
N VAL A 454 -0.38 1.85 7.63
CA VAL A 454 0.70 2.66 8.24
C VAL A 454 1.27 3.66 7.24
N ALA A 455 1.48 4.89 7.71
CA ALA A 455 2.07 6.00 6.97
C ALA A 455 2.98 6.86 7.85
N ASP A 456 3.69 7.80 7.23
CA ASP A 456 4.31 8.92 7.91
C ASP A 456 3.23 9.81 8.57
N ALA A 457 3.57 10.45 9.68
CA ALA A 457 2.63 11.33 10.35
C ALA A 457 2.27 12.55 9.47
N ARG A 458 0.97 12.87 9.38
CA ARG A 458 0.43 14.00 8.60
C ARG A 458 1.10 15.34 8.92
N ALA A 459 1.34 15.64 10.19
CA ALA A 459 1.99 16.87 10.64
C ALA A 459 3.50 16.91 10.33
N GLY A 460 4.04 15.88 9.68
CA GLY A 460 5.46 15.68 9.46
C GLY A 460 6.19 15.18 10.70
N GLY A 461 7.52 15.23 10.66
CA GLY A 461 8.39 14.78 11.74
C GLY A 461 8.68 13.28 11.72
N ARG A 462 9.06 12.73 12.88
CA ARG A 462 9.46 11.31 13.05
C ARG A 462 8.35 10.44 13.62
N GLY A 463 7.11 10.94 13.62
CA GLY A 463 5.93 10.19 14.07
C GLY A 463 5.41 9.22 13.01
N LEU A 464 4.45 8.40 13.41
CA LEU A 464 3.76 7.42 12.55
C LEU A 464 2.25 7.60 12.65
N GLU A 465 1.56 7.34 11.55
CA GLU A 465 0.11 7.30 11.50
C GLU A 465 -0.34 5.86 11.24
N LEU A 466 -1.28 5.34 12.05
CA LEU A 466 -1.84 4.01 11.92
C LEU A 466 -3.36 4.06 11.77
N GLY A 467 -3.89 3.56 10.66
CA GLY A 467 -5.33 3.41 10.45
C GLY A 467 -5.78 2.00 10.85
N VAL A 468 -6.84 1.89 11.66
CA VAL A 468 -7.40 0.61 12.10
C VAL A 468 -8.89 0.61 11.81
N SER A 469 -9.39 -0.47 11.23
CA SER A 469 -10.80 -0.62 10.88
C SER A 469 -11.46 -1.70 11.73
N LEU A 470 -12.45 -1.31 12.55
CA LEU A 470 -13.14 -2.19 13.48
C LEU A 470 -14.63 -1.82 13.61
N PRO A 471 -15.49 -2.76 14.03
CA PRO A 471 -16.82 -2.42 14.52
C PRO A 471 -16.76 -1.48 15.73
N PRO A 472 -17.79 -0.64 15.98
CA PRO A 472 -17.74 0.43 16.98
C PRO A 472 -17.35 -0.06 18.38
N ASP A 473 -17.98 -1.12 18.88
CA ASP A 473 -17.68 -1.68 20.20
C ASP A 473 -16.22 -2.15 20.34
N ALA A 474 -15.63 -2.68 19.26
CA ALA A 474 -14.24 -3.10 19.25
C ALA A 474 -13.29 -1.90 19.17
N MET A 475 -13.68 -0.85 18.45
CA MET A 475 -12.91 0.40 18.39
C MET A 475 -12.81 1.08 19.77
N ASP A 476 -13.91 1.12 20.53
CA ASP A 476 -13.91 1.73 21.87
C ASP A 476 -13.05 0.96 22.86
N ARG A 477 -13.05 -0.38 22.77
CA ARG A 477 -12.11 -1.21 23.53
C ARG A 477 -10.66 -0.97 23.10
N LEU A 478 -10.39 -0.86 21.80
CA LEU A 478 -9.06 -0.58 21.28
C LEU A 478 -8.53 0.77 21.80
N ARG A 479 -9.36 1.82 21.79
CA ARG A 479 -9.02 3.14 22.36
C ARG A 479 -8.70 3.05 23.85
N SER A 480 -9.51 2.29 24.60
CA SER A 480 -9.30 2.08 26.03
C SER A 480 -7.97 1.35 26.30
N CYS A 481 -7.65 0.31 25.52
CA CYS A 481 -6.37 -0.39 25.58
C CYS A 481 -5.21 0.53 25.22
N PHE A 482 -5.35 1.32 24.15
CA PHE A 482 -4.34 2.27 23.71
C PHE A 482 -4.01 3.30 24.79
N ALA A 483 -5.04 3.91 25.40
CA ALA A 483 -4.86 4.84 26.51
C ALA A 483 -4.17 4.17 27.71
N LYS A 484 -4.62 2.97 28.11
CA LYS A 484 -4.00 2.21 29.21
C LYS A 484 -2.51 1.92 28.94
N ALA A 485 -2.17 1.53 27.71
CA ALA A 485 -0.80 1.26 27.30
C ALA A 485 0.08 2.51 27.30
N MET A 486 -0.41 3.61 26.74
CA MET A 486 0.33 4.87 26.71
C MET A 486 0.58 5.41 28.12
N ASP A 487 -0.42 5.37 29.00
CA ASP A 487 -0.26 5.75 30.40
C ASP A 487 0.77 4.87 31.12
N ALA A 488 0.75 3.56 30.90
CA ALA A 488 1.72 2.64 31.49
C ALA A 488 3.15 2.93 31.01
N CYS A 489 3.33 3.33 29.75
CA CYS A 489 4.63 3.71 29.20
C CYS A 489 5.14 5.05 29.75
N LEU A 490 4.24 5.96 30.15
CA LEU A 490 4.57 7.29 30.67
C LEU A 490 4.81 7.32 32.19
N ARG A 491 4.15 6.44 32.96
CA ARG A 491 4.25 6.38 34.43
C ARG A 491 5.51 5.67 34.95
N GLN A 492 6.43 5.24 34.07
CA GLN A 492 7.62 4.43 34.37
C GLN A 492 8.85 5.00 33.70
#